data_AF-A0A352YW02-F1
#
_entry.id   AF-A0A352YW02-F1
#
_cell.length_a   1.000
_cell.length_b   1.000
_cell.length_c   1.000
_cell.angle_alpha   90.00
_cell.angle_beta   90.00
_cell.angle_gamma   90.00
#
_symmetry.space_group_name_H-M   'P 1'
#
loop_
_entity.id
_entity.type
_entity.pdbx_description
1 polymer ?
#
loop_
_entity_poly.entity_id
_entity_poly.type
_entity_poly.pdbx_seq_one_letter_code
_entity_poly.pdbx_strand_id
1 'polypeptide(L)'
;MDQLSSVLPSNFALLKESEQLVLVVDLEHSSNESEVFYYVQRECDRLFFLTGEQLNPKLLRIEDAGKRHLFKNRGFITSGFERLQDDIDRQQWTHKLTLQLRLWQLAHLPDLPVSVQIVLLFQIIEAEFPDTKEYPPFYESDKVPHARTEAKLIRNWVSHQGEVRKQLLRYCKYLEIEPGFFDPTDVRHCRKIPMLLEKVKQEAEGIIDAAMTKKMT
;
A
#
# COMPACT_ATOMS: atom_id res chain seq x y z
N MET A 1 -23.47 3.03 -3.97
CA MET A 1 -23.16 1.67 -4.46
C MET A 1 -22.75 1.70 -5.93
N ASP A 2 -23.39 2.53 -6.76
CA ASP A 2 -23.16 2.58 -8.22
C ASP A 2 -21.72 2.89 -8.68
N GLN A 3 -20.95 3.72 -7.97
CA GLN A 3 -19.58 4.06 -8.36
C GLN A 3 -18.60 2.88 -8.23
N LEU A 4 -18.70 2.11 -7.14
CA LEU A 4 -17.82 0.94 -6.91
C LEU A 4 -18.03 -0.17 -7.95
N SER A 5 -19.30 -0.43 -8.31
CA SER A 5 -19.62 -1.45 -9.32
C SER A 5 -19.03 -1.11 -10.70
N SER A 6 -18.75 0.18 -10.98
CA SER A 6 -18.13 0.61 -12.24
C SER A 6 -16.63 0.34 -12.30
N VAL A 7 -15.92 0.39 -11.17
CA VAL A 7 -14.45 0.22 -11.08
C VAL A 7 -14.02 -1.23 -10.78
N LEU A 8 -14.96 -2.06 -10.32
CA LEU A 8 -14.75 -3.49 -10.10
C LEU A 8 -14.67 -4.24 -11.45
N PRO A 9 -13.92 -5.37 -11.50
CA PRO A 9 -13.92 -6.25 -12.65
C PRO A 9 -15.33 -6.71 -13.02
N SER A 10 -15.59 -7.00 -14.30
CA SER A 10 -16.93 -7.37 -14.79
C SER A 10 -17.50 -8.64 -14.16
N ASN A 11 -16.63 -9.51 -13.65
CA ASN A 11 -17.01 -10.74 -12.97
C ASN A 11 -17.17 -10.57 -11.46
N PHE A 12 -17.06 -9.35 -10.93
CA PHE A 12 -17.30 -9.02 -9.53
C PHE A 12 -18.65 -8.30 -9.42
N ALA A 13 -19.41 -8.63 -8.38
CA ALA A 13 -20.65 -7.95 -8.05
C ALA A 13 -20.72 -7.68 -6.55
N LEU A 14 -21.19 -6.49 -6.17
CA LEU A 14 -21.50 -6.17 -4.79
C LEU A 14 -22.99 -6.35 -4.55
N LEU A 15 -23.34 -7.23 -3.62
CA LEU A 15 -24.71 -7.46 -3.17
C LEU A 15 -24.86 -6.93 -1.74
N LYS A 16 -25.97 -6.25 -1.44
CA LYS A 16 -26.34 -5.91 -0.06
C LYS A 16 -27.24 -7.03 0.47
N GLU A 17 -26.73 -7.79 1.44
CA GLU A 17 -27.50 -8.81 2.18
C GLU A 17 -27.69 -8.33 3.62
N SER A 18 -28.94 -8.00 3.98
CA SER A 18 -29.28 -7.37 5.26
C SER A 18 -28.50 -6.07 5.46
N GLU A 19 -27.60 -6.00 6.46
CA GLU A 19 -26.72 -4.85 6.75
C GLU A 19 -25.27 -5.07 6.33
N GLN A 20 -25.00 -6.11 5.54
CA GLN A 20 -23.65 -6.47 5.12
C GLN A 20 -23.53 -6.47 3.61
N LEU A 21 -22.40 -5.97 3.14
CA LEU A 21 -22.04 -6.00 1.74
C LEU A 21 -21.25 -7.27 1.44
N VAL A 22 -21.73 -8.00 0.46
CA VAL A 22 -21.22 -9.29 0.00
C VAL A 22 -20.59 -9.06 -1.36
N LEU A 23 -19.34 -9.47 -1.52
CA LEU A 23 -18.65 -9.45 -2.80
C LEU A 23 -18.79 -10.83 -3.43
N VAL A 24 -19.46 -10.87 -4.57
CA VAL A 24 -19.67 -12.08 -5.36
C VAL A 24 -18.70 -12.06 -6.52
N VAL A 25 -18.03 -13.19 -6.76
CA VAL A 25 -17.16 -13.35 -7.91
C VAL A 25 -17.65 -14.52 -8.75
N ASP A 26 -17.89 -14.24 -10.02
CA ASP A 26 -18.19 -15.21 -11.06
C ASP A 26 -16.86 -15.64 -11.72
N LEU A 27 -16.61 -16.93 -11.87
CA LEU A 27 -15.39 -17.44 -12.47
C LEU A 27 -15.68 -18.60 -13.41
N GLU A 28 -14.91 -18.69 -14.49
CA GLU A 28 -15.01 -19.77 -15.46
C GLU A 28 -14.52 -21.11 -14.88
N HIS A 29 -14.93 -22.21 -15.52
CA HIS A 29 -14.73 -23.59 -15.06
C HIS A 29 -13.26 -24.05 -15.09
N SER A 30 -12.41 -23.53 -14.19
CA SER A 30 -11.08 -24.09 -13.92
C SER A 30 -10.37 -23.53 -12.68
N SER A 31 -10.86 -22.47 -12.04
CA SER A 31 -10.14 -21.84 -10.92
C SER A 31 -10.21 -22.65 -9.62
N ASN A 32 -9.05 -22.87 -8.99
CA ASN A 32 -8.97 -23.43 -7.64
C ASN A 32 -9.25 -22.34 -6.58
N GLU A 33 -9.66 -22.74 -5.37
CA GLU A 33 -10.04 -21.80 -4.29
C GLU A 33 -8.96 -20.76 -3.98
N SER A 34 -7.69 -21.16 -3.98
CA SER A 34 -6.55 -20.28 -3.71
C SER A 34 -6.40 -19.17 -4.76
N GLU A 35 -6.65 -19.50 -6.02
CA GLU A 35 -6.63 -18.53 -7.13
C GLU A 35 -7.77 -17.52 -7.00
N VAL A 36 -8.98 -17.99 -6.66
CA VAL A 36 -10.13 -17.11 -6.40
C VAL A 36 -9.83 -16.16 -5.25
N PHE A 37 -9.30 -16.69 -4.14
CA PHE A 37 -8.94 -15.91 -2.97
C PHE A 37 -7.88 -14.86 -3.31
N TYR A 38 -6.87 -15.21 -4.12
CA TYR A 38 -5.87 -14.28 -4.61
C TYR A 38 -6.48 -13.11 -5.39
N TYR A 39 -7.40 -13.37 -6.32
CA TYR A 39 -8.08 -12.33 -7.10
C TYR A 39 -8.97 -11.42 -6.26
N VAL A 40 -9.64 -11.98 -5.26
CA VAL A 40 -10.44 -11.20 -4.31
C VAL A 40 -9.53 -10.33 -3.44
N GLN A 41 -8.47 -10.90 -2.88
CA GLN A 41 -7.57 -10.19 -1.98
C GLN A 41 -6.88 -9.00 -2.68
N ARG A 42 -6.41 -9.16 -3.93
CA ARG A 42 -5.78 -8.03 -4.65
C ARG A 42 -6.75 -6.88 -4.89
N GLU A 43 -8.02 -7.15 -5.19
CA GLU A 43 -9.04 -6.10 -5.34
C GLU A 43 -9.37 -5.46 -3.99
N CYS A 44 -9.39 -6.24 -2.92
CA CYS A 44 -9.53 -5.71 -1.57
C CYS A 44 -8.38 -4.76 -1.20
N ASP A 45 -7.14 -5.11 -1.53
CA ASP A 45 -5.96 -4.27 -1.28
C ASP A 45 -6.02 -2.98 -2.13
N ARG A 46 -6.50 -3.07 -3.37
CA ARG A 46 -6.74 -1.91 -4.25
C ARG A 46 -7.79 -0.96 -3.69
N LEU A 47 -8.94 -1.50 -3.27
CA LEU A 47 -10.00 -0.69 -2.67
C LEU A 47 -9.53 -0.05 -1.37
N PHE A 48 -8.75 -0.76 -0.56
CA PHE A 48 -8.12 -0.19 0.64
C PHE A 48 -7.21 0.99 0.28
N PHE A 49 -6.38 0.88 -0.76
CA PHE A 49 -5.57 2.00 -1.23
C PHE A 49 -6.41 3.21 -1.65
N LEU A 50 -7.47 2.98 -2.43
CA LEU A 50 -8.31 4.05 -2.98
C LEU A 50 -9.23 4.72 -1.96
N THR A 51 -9.59 4.02 -0.89
CA THR A 51 -10.66 4.46 0.02
C THR A 51 -10.25 4.53 1.49
N GLY A 52 -9.11 3.95 1.86
CA GLY A 52 -8.69 3.77 3.26
C GLY A 52 -9.48 2.68 4.01
N GLU A 53 -10.50 2.07 3.40
CA GLU A 53 -11.38 1.11 4.07
C GLU A 53 -10.87 -0.33 3.96
N GLN A 54 -10.63 -0.97 5.11
CA GLN A 54 -10.06 -2.31 5.12
C GLN A 54 -11.13 -3.38 4.85
N LEU A 55 -10.96 -4.09 3.75
CA LEU A 55 -11.78 -5.24 3.38
C LEU A 55 -11.18 -6.54 3.91
N ASN A 56 -12.01 -7.32 4.61
CA ASN A 56 -11.64 -8.62 5.17
C ASN A 56 -12.61 -9.71 4.64
N PRO A 57 -12.37 -10.20 3.41
CA PRO A 57 -13.25 -11.17 2.77
C PRO A 57 -13.13 -12.55 3.42
N LYS A 58 -14.26 -13.17 3.71
CA LYS A 58 -14.36 -14.58 4.13
C LYS A 58 -15.11 -15.35 3.06
N LEU A 59 -14.50 -16.40 2.51
CA LEU A 59 -15.21 -17.31 1.61
C LEU A 59 -16.30 -18.06 2.40
N LEU A 60 -17.53 -18.03 1.89
CA LEU A 60 -18.66 -18.67 2.56
C LEU A 60 -19.27 -19.82 1.75
N ARG A 61 -19.24 -19.72 0.42
CA ARG A 61 -19.95 -20.68 -0.43
C ARG A 61 -19.29 -20.83 -1.78
N ILE A 62 -19.22 -22.07 -2.22
CA ILE A 62 -18.85 -22.51 -3.56
C ILE A 62 -20.08 -23.23 -4.12
N GLU A 63 -20.68 -22.75 -5.20
CA GLU A 63 -21.76 -23.50 -5.88
C GLU A 63 -21.16 -24.31 -7.04
N ASP A 64 -21.66 -25.52 -7.36
CA ASP A 64 -21.20 -26.29 -8.55
C ASP A 64 -22.27 -26.75 -9.53
N ALA A 65 -21.90 -26.80 -10.82
CA ALA A 65 -22.65 -26.86 -12.09
C ALA A 65 -23.10 -25.50 -12.69
N GLY A 66 -22.31 -24.44 -12.46
CA GLY A 66 -22.58 -23.04 -12.85
C GLY A 66 -21.93 -22.04 -11.88
N LYS A 67 -20.69 -22.35 -11.49
CA LYS A 67 -20.07 -21.99 -10.20
C LYS A 67 -20.00 -20.50 -9.87
N ARG A 68 -20.77 -20.06 -8.88
CA ARG A 68 -20.58 -18.77 -8.20
C ARG A 68 -19.87 -18.96 -6.87
N HIS A 69 -18.86 -18.12 -6.60
CA HIS A 69 -18.18 -18.05 -5.31
C HIS A 69 -18.66 -16.81 -4.53
N LEU A 70 -19.09 -17.01 -3.29
CA LEU A 70 -19.57 -15.94 -2.42
C LEU A 70 -18.53 -15.61 -1.34
N PHE A 71 -18.08 -14.37 -1.33
CA PHE A 71 -17.21 -13.82 -0.29
C PHE A 71 -17.97 -12.78 0.53
N LYS A 72 -17.98 -12.97 1.84
CA LYS A 72 -18.58 -12.02 2.76
C LYS A 72 -17.51 -11.21 3.45
N ASN A 73 -17.58 -9.89 3.30
CA ASN A 73 -16.73 -8.98 4.05
C ASN A 73 -17.33 -8.74 5.43
N ARG A 74 -16.59 -9.05 6.50
CA ARG A 74 -17.03 -8.75 7.87
C ARG A 74 -16.75 -7.29 8.31
N GLY A 75 -15.96 -6.55 7.55
CA GLY A 75 -15.46 -5.22 7.93
C GLY A 75 -15.89 -4.07 7.02
N PHE A 76 -16.74 -4.31 6.01
CA PHE A 76 -17.12 -3.24 5.07
C PHE A 76 -18.26 -2.41 5.63
N ILE A 77 -17.93 -1.43 6.47
CA ILE A 77 -18.86 -0.38 6.86
C ILE A 77 -18.71 0.74 5.82
N THR A 78 -19.63 0.79 4.86
CA THR A 78 -19.67 1.85 3.84
C THR A 78 -20.28 3.14 4.37
N SER A 79 -19.88 3.54 5.59
CA SER A 79 -20.28 4.83 6.14
C SER A 79 -19.49 5.94 5.45
N GLY A 80 -19.89 6.25 4.21
CA GLY A 80 -19.39 7.39 3.46
C GLY A 80 -18.11 7.10 2.68
N PHE A 81 -18.26 6.63 1.44
CA PHE A 81 -17.20 6.86 0.45
C PHE A 81 -17.04 8.38 0.34
N GLU A 82 -15.91 8.90 0.79
CA GLU A 82 -15.37 10.07 0.10
C GLU A 82 -15.17 9.62 -1.35
N ARG A 83 -15.98 10.22 -2.21
CA ARG A 83 -16.17 9.91 -3.62
C ARG A 83 -14.88 9.36 -4.26
N LEU A 84 -14.93 8.09 -4.71
CA LEU A 84 -13.88 7.51 -5.57
C LEU A 84 -13.55 8.53 -6.65
N GLN A 85 -12.26 8.78 -6.90
CA GLN A 85 -11.86 9.73 -7.93
C GLN A 85 -12.54 9.35 -9.26
N ASP A 86 -13.20 10.31 -9.89
CA ASP A 86 -14.09 10.05 -11.03
C ASP A 86 -13.31 9.52 -12.26
N ASP A 87 -11.98 9.67 -12.27
CA ASP A 87 -11.05 9.22 -13.31
C ASP A 87 -10.57 7.76 -13.16
N ILE A 88 -10.88 7.06 -12.06
CA ILE A 88 -10.45 5.66 -11.85
C ILE A 88 -11.28 4.70 -12.72
N ASP A 89 -10.62 3.79 -13.43
CA ASP A 89 -11.24 2.72 -14.23
C ASP A 89 -10.89 1.32 -13.68
N ARG A 90 -11.40 0.25 -14.28
CA ARG A 90 -11.01 -1.14 -13.96
C ARG A 90 -9.51 -1.34 -14.12
N GLN A 91 -8.89 -1.98 -13.13
CA GLN A 91 -7.43 -2.12 -13.12
C GLN A 91 -6.93 -3.11 -14.18
N GLN A 92 -5.96 -2.67 -14.97
CA GLN A 92 -5.05 -3.56 -15.69
C GLN A 92 -3.96 -4.04 -14.74
N TRP A 93 -4.06 -5.31 -14.34
CA TRP A 93 -3.22 -5.88 -13.31
C TRP A 93 -1.81 -6.20 -13.82
N THR A 94 -0.81 -5.80 -13.04
CA THR A 94 0.57 -6.29 -13.17
C THR A 94 0.98 -6.97 -11.87
N HIS A 95 1.92 -7.92 -11.94
CA HIS A 95 2.45 -8.56 -10.74
C HIS A 95 3.05 -7.53 -9.76
N LYS A 96 3.72 -6.51 -10.30
CA LYS A 96 4.34 -5.43 -9.52
C LYS A 96 3.28 -4.67 -8.71
N LEU A 97 2.21 -4.23 -9.36
CA LEU A 97 1.16 -3.46 -8.69
C LEU A 97 0.46 -4.28 -7.59
N THR A 98 0.18 -5.56 -7.83
CA THR A 98 -0.39 -6.44 -6.81
C THR A 98 0.49 -6.50 -5.56
N LEU A 99 1.80 -6.64 -5.74
CA LEU A 99 2.75 -6.63 -4.62
C LEU A 99 2.76 -5.27 -3.91
N GLN A 100 2.79 -4.16 -4.65
CA GLN A 100 2.83 -2.81 -4.08
C GLN A 100 1.58 -2.50 -3.24
N LEU A 101 0.39 -2.84 -3.75
CA LEU A 101 -0.86 -2.69 -2.99
C LEU A 101 -0.90 -3.57 -1.74
N ARG A 102 -0.36 -4.80 -1.83
CA ARG A 102 -0.26 -5.67 -0.66
C ARG A 102 0.65 -5.09 0.41
N LEU A 103 1.81 -4.56 0.01
CA LEU A 103 2.75 -3.90 0.92
C LEU A 103 2.13 -2.65 1.55
N TRP A 104 1.36 -1.87 0.78
CA TRP A 104 0.62 -0.73 1.29
C TRP A 104 -0.38 -1.13 2.38
N GLN A 105 -1.19 -2.17 2.12
CA GLN A 105 -2.14 -2.69 3.09
C GLN A 105 -1.45 -3.16 4.37
N LEU A 106 -0.35 -3.91 4.25
CA LEU A 106 0.42 -4.40 5.39
C LEU A 106 1.03 -3.25 6.21
N ALA A 107 1.50 -2.19 5.55
CA ALA A 107 2.09 -1.02 6.21
C ALA A 107 1.08 -0.22 7.05
N HIS A 108 -0.22 -0.39 6.80
CA HIS A 108 -1.30 0.30 7.51
C HIS A 108 -2.04 -0.61 8.51
N LEU A 109 -1.51 -1.79 8.81
CA LEU A 109 -2.08 -2.63 9.87
C LEU A 109 -1.98 -1.93 11.24
N PRO A 110 -2.98 -2.10 12.12
CA PRO A 110 -2.94 -1.55 13.46
C PRO A 110 -1.75 -2.12 14.26
N ASP A 111 -1.26 -1.32 15.20
CA ASP A 111 -0.17 -1.68 16.13
C ASP A 111 1.17 -2.05 15.48
N LEU A 112 1.35 -1.72 14.20
CA LEU A 112 2.61 -1.99 13.49
C LEU A 112 3.70 -0.98 13.93
N PRO A 113 4.90 -1.44 14.35
CA PRO A 113 5.99 -0.53 14.69
C PRO A 113 6.34 0.39 13.51
N VAL A 114 6.58 1.67 13.78
CA VAL A 114 6.85 2.67 12.74
C VAL A 114 8.04 2.30 11.83
N SER A 115 9.05 1.63 12.40
CA SER A 115 10.19 1.12 11.61
C SER A 115 9.75 0.08 10.58
N VAL A 116 8.80 -0.79 10.93
CA VAL A 116 8.25 -1.80 10.02
C VAL A 116 7.36 -1.14 8.96
N GLN A 117 6.56 -0.14 9.33
CA GLN A 117 5.78 0.65 8.38
C GLN A 117 6.69 1.28 7.32
N ILE A 118 7.76 1.96 7.74
CA ILE A 118 8.75 2.57 6.84
C ILE A 118 9.41 1.53 5.94
N VAL A 119 9.77 0.35 6.46
CA VAL A 119 10.38 -0.71 5.66
C VAL A 119 9.41 -1.21 4.59
N LEU A 120 8.15 -1.48 4.93
CA LEU A 120 7.12 -1.93 3.99
C LEU A 120 6.83 -0.87 2.91
N LEU A 121 6.72 0.41 3.30
CA LEU A 121 6.53 1.51 2.35
C LEU A 121 7.75 1.67 1.44
N PHE A 122 8.97 1.54 1.97
CA PHE A 122 10.17 1.59 1.16
C PHE A 122 10.26 0.42 0.17
N GLN A 123 9.75 -0.77 0.50
CA GLN A 123 9.70 -1.90 -0.43
C GLN A 123 8.83 -1.61 -1.67
N ILE A 124 7.82 -0.74 -1.57
CA ILE A 124 7.05 -0.26 -2.73
C ILE A 124 7.96 0.54 -3.67
N ILE A 125 8.77 1.44 -3.09
CA ILE A 125 9.73 2.29 -3.82
C ILE A 125 10.83 1.43 -4.46
N GLU A 126 11.38 0.47 -3.71
CA GLU A 126 12.44 -0.42 -4.16
C GLU A 126 11.97 -1.39 -5.26
N ALA A 127 10.69 -1.81 -5.24
CA ALA A 127 10.10 -2.61 -6.31
C ALA A 127 9.93 -1.84 -7.63
N GLU A 128 9.79 -0.52 -7.57
CA GLU A 128 9.75 0.33 -8.76
C GLU A 128 11.16 0.66 -9.25
N PHE A 129 12.06 0.98 -8.31
CA PHE A 129 13.42 1.46 -8.57
C PHE A 129 14.46 0.57 -7.87
N PRO A 130 14.78 -0.62 -8.41
CA PRO A 130 15.69 -1.57 -7.78
C PRO A 130 17.15 -1.13 -7.86
N ASP A 131 17.51 -0.27 -8.82
CA ASP A 131 18.90 0.06 -9.10
C ASP A 131 19.41 1.21 -8.22
N THR A 132 20.62 1.03 -7.66
CA THR A 132 21.23 2.06 -6.80
C THR A 132 21.47 3.41 -7.50
N LYS A 133 21.54 3.42 -8.83
CA LYS A 133 21.70 4.63 -9.65
C LYS A 133 20.47 5.55 -9.62
N GLU A 134 19.31 4.99 -9.26
CA GLU A 134 18.03 5.71 -9.18
C GLU A 134 17.86 6.49 -7.87
N TYR A 135 18.86 6.40 -6.99
CA TYR A 135 18.94 7.09 -5.71
C TYR A 135 20.11 8.08 -5.76
N PRO A 136 19.88 9.33 -6.22
CA PRO A 136 20.93 10.34 -6.26
C PRO A 136 21.64 10.47 -4.91
N PRO A 137 22.98 10.45 -4.87
CA PRO A 137 23.72 10.48 -3.60
C PRO A 137 23.48 11.78 -2.83
N PHE A 138 23.31 11.66 -1.51
CA PHE A 138 23.13 12.81 -0.63
C PHE A 138 24.47 13.35 -0.12
N TYR A 139 24.90 14.51 -0.64
CA TYR A 139 26.21 15.08 -0.33
C TYR A 139 26.19 16.25 0.67
N GLU A 140 25.13 17.02 0.68
CA GLU A 140 25.06 18.35 1.31
C GLU A 140 24.05 18.33 2.47
N SER A 141 24.50 18.51 3.71
CA SER A 141 23.65 18.40 4.90
C SER A 141 22.69 19.57 5.12
N ASP A 142 22.74 20.59 4.27
CA ASP A 142 21.95 21.82 4.29
C ASP A 142 20.89 21.86 3.17
N LYS A 143 20.86 20.83 2.30
CA LYS A 143 19.88 20.71 1.22
C LYS A 143 18.89 19.59 1.49
N VAL A 144 17.67 19.76 0.99
CA VAL A 144 16.66 18.70 0.98
C VAL A 144 17.15 17.56 0.05
N PRO A 145 17.21 16.30 0.51
CA PRO A 145 17.56 15.19 -0.36
C PRO A 145 16.47 14.93 -1.41
N HIS A 146 16.83 14.28 -2.52
CA HIS A 146 15.84 13.75 -3.46
C HIS A 146 14.90 12.77 -2.73
N ALA A 147 13.59 12.79 -3.01
CA ALA A 147 12.59 12.02 -2.27
C ALA A 147 12.92 10.51 -2.13
N ARG A 148 13.21 9.82 -3.24
CA ARG A 148 13.71 8.41 -3.23
C ARG A 148 14.95 8.20 -2.35
N THR A 149 15.93 9.11 -2.44
CA THR A 149 17.14 9.04 -1.60
C THR A 149 16.80 9.28 -0.14
N GLU A 150 15.93 10.24 0.15
CA GLU A 150 15.46 10.51 1.50
C GLU A 150 14.75 9.27 2.09
N ALA A 151 13.85 8.64 1.34
CA ALA A 151 13.17 7.42 1.76
C ALA A 151 14.15 6.28 2.06
N LYS A 152 15.19 6.12 1.23
CA LYS A 152 16.27 5.14 1.47
C LYS A 152 17.08 5.46 2.72
N LEU A 153 17.39 6.73 2.97
CA LEU A 153 18.10 7.17 4.18
C LEU A 153 17.25 6.93 5.43
N ILE A 154 15.95 7.25 5.39
CA ILE A 154 15.00 6.98 6.48
C ILE A 154 14.92 5.48 6.75
N ARG A 155 14.78 4.64 5.71
CA ARG A 155 14.78 3.17 5.85
C ARG A 155 16.07 2.67 6.51
N ASN A 156 17.23 3.18 6.10
CA ASN A 156 18.51 2.79 6.70
C ASN A 156 18.63 3.24 8.16
N TRP A 157 18.11 4.42 8.48
CA TRP A 157 18.10 4.96 9.82
C TRP A 157 17.27 4.10 10.79
N VAL A 158 16.10 3.62 10.37
CA VAL A 158 15.21 2.83 11.24
C VAL A 158 15.51 1.33 11.27
N SER A 159 16.05 0.77 10.19
CA SER A 159 16.28 -0.67 10.06
C SER A 159 17.59 -1.16 10.68
N HIS A 160 18.43 -0.25 11.20
CA HIS A 160 19.74 -0.56 11.75
C HIS A 160 20.62 -1.39 10.80
N GLN A 161 20.38 -1.29 9.48
CA GLN A 161 21.08 -2.11 8.51
C GLN A 161 22.45 -1.51 8.15
N GLY A 162 23.50 -2.23 8.55
CA GLY A 162 24.89 -1.95 8.18
C GLY A 162 25.61 -0.97 9.11
N GLU A 163 26.72 -0.41 8.64
CA GLU A 163 27.42 0.67 9.34
C GLU A 163 26.74 2.02 9.07
N VAL A 164 26.89 2.97 9.99
CA VAL A 164 26.44 4.35 9.80
C VAL A 164 27.30 5.02 8.73
N ARG A 165 26.89 4.86 7.46
CA ARG A 165 27.63 5.38 6.30
C ARG A 165 27.62 6.91 6.29
N LYS A 166 28.59 7.51 5.60
CA LYS A 166 28.76 8.98 5.46
C LYS A 166 27.47 9.73 5.10
N GLN A 167 26.60 9.16 4.25
CA GLN A 167 25.34 9.80 3.87
C GLN A 167 24.32 9.81 5.02
N LEU A 168 24.24 8.74 5.83
CA LEU A 168 23.37 8.70 6.99
C LEU A 168 23.82 9.70 8.06
N LEU A 169 25.13 9.83 8.31
CA LEU A 169 25.68 10.86 9.20
C LEU A 169 25.27 12.28 8.76
N ARG A 170 25.38 12.56 7.46
CA ARG A 170 24.96 13.85 6.87
C ARG A 170 23.46 14.06 6.99
N TYR A 171 22.67 13.00 6.85
CA TYR A 171 21.24 13.05 6.98
C TYR A 171 20.79 13.30 8.43
N CYS A 172 21.42 12.64 9.42
CA CYS A 172 21.20 12.95 10.84
C CYS A 172 21.51 14.43 11.14
N LYS A 173 22.59 14.96 10.57
CA LYS A 173 22.93 16.39 10.69
C LYS A 173 21.85 17.28 10.05
N TYR A 174 21.36 16.95 8.86
CA TYR A 174 20.25 17.65 8.20
C TYR A 174 18.96 17.62 9.04
N LEU A 175 18.69 16.50 9.71
CA LEU A 175 17.54 16.35 10.60
C LEU A 175 17.72 17.02 11.97
N GLU A 176 18.91 17.53 12.27
CA GLU A 176 19.31 18.11 13.56
C GLU A 176 19.18 17.11 14.72
N ILE A 177 19.57 15.86 14.48
CA ILE A 177 19.60 14.79 15.48
C ILE A 177 21.02 14.24 15.66
N GLU A 178 21.23 13.50 16.75
CA GLU A 178 22.51 12.83 16.98
C GLU A 178 22.79 11.79 15.88
N PRO A 179 24.02 11.73 15.37
CA PRO A 179 24.37 10.73 14.36
C PRO A 179 24.26 9.32 14.93
N GLY A 180 23.47 8.47 14.27
CA GLY A 180 23.23 7.11 14.74
C GLY A 180 22.02 6.50 14.06
N PHE A 181 21.51 5.41 14.65
CA PHE A 181 20.25 4.80 14.23
C PHE A 181 19.08 5.33 15.05
N PHE A 182 17.87 5.04 14.57
CA PHE A 182 16.64 5.38 15.28
C PHE A 182 16.57 4.65 16.62
N ASP A 183 16.52 5.45 17.69
CA ASP A 183 16.23 5.00 19.04
C ASP A 183 14.80 5.38 19.43
N PRO A 184 13.88 4.41 19.64
CA PRO A 184 12.49 4.68 20.04
C PRO A 184 12.36 5.25 21.46
N THR A 185 13.46 5.31 22.23
CA THR A 185 13.50 5.92 23.56
C THR A 185 13.99 7.37 23.54
N ASP A 186 14.57 7.84 22.43
CA ASP A 186 14.97 9.24 22.27
C ASP A 186 13.80 10.11 21.80
N VAL A 187 13.41 11.09 22.62
CA VAL A 187 12.31 12.02 22.33
C VAL A 187 12.52 12.83 21.03
N ARG A 188 13.77 13.13 20.67
CA ARG A 188 14.11 13.87 19.44
C ARG A 188 13.78 13.02 18.22
N HIS A 189 14.09 11.74 18.28
CA HIS A 189 13.75 10.78 17.23
C HIS A 189 12.24 10.59 17.11
N CYS A 190 11.56 10.37 18.23
CA CYS A 190 10.11 10.22 18.27
C CYS A 190 9.34 11.45 17.76
N ARG A 191 9.91 12.65 17.88
CA ARG A 191 9.32 13.88 17.29
C ARG A 191 9.48 13.96 15.77
N LYS A 192 10.58 13.44 15.21
CA LYS A 192 10.86 13.52 13.76
C LYS A 192 10.17 12.40 13.00
N ILE A 193 10.02 11.22 13.61
CA ILE A 193 9.57 10.01 12.90
C ILE A 193 8.20 10.14 12.20
N PRO A 194 7.18 10.84 12.71
CA PRO A 194 5.89 10.93 12.02
C PRO A 194 5.99 11.71 10.70
N MET A 195 6.75 12.81 10.69
CA MET A 195 7.02 13.59 9.48
C MET A 195 7.82 12.76 8.46
N LEU A 196 8.78 11.96 8.94
CA LEU A 196 9.60 11.11 8.07
C LEU A 196 8.81 9.94 7.49
N LEU A 197 7.95 9.31 8.28
CA LEU A 197 7.00 8.30 7.81
C LEU A 197 6.14 8.87 6.68
N GLU A 198 5.59 10.06 6.88
CA GLU A 198 4.74 10.72 5.88
C GLU A 198 5.47 10.96 4.55
N LYS A 199 6.75 11.35 4.58
CA LYS A 199 7.56 11.49 3.36
C LYS A 199 7.72 10.18 2.59
N VAL A 200 7.97 9.07 3.30
CA VAL A 200 8.09 7.74 2.66
C VAL A 200 6.74 7.30 2.12
N LYS A 201 5.66 7.57 2.86
CA LYS A 201 4.28 7.28 2.45
C LYS A 201 3.92 8.01 1.15
N GLN A 202 4.17 9.32 1.06
CA GLN A 202 3.86 10.13 -0.13
C GLN A 202 4.59 9.62 -1.39
N GLU A 203 5.86 9.26 -1.26
CA GLU A 203 6.62 8.69 -2.39
C GLU A 203 6.04 7.33 -2.82
N ALA A 204 5.72 6.46 -1.86
CA ALA A 204 5.11 5.15 -2.15
C ALA A 204 3.70 5.29 -2.76
N GLU A 205 2.90 6.23 -2.27
CA GLU A 205 1.57 6.54 -2.76
C GLU A 205 1.61 7.03 -4.21
N GLY A 206 2.52 7.96 -4.53
CA GLY A 206 2.70 8.47 -5.89
C GLY A 206 3.08 7.38 -6.90
N ILE A 207 3.86 6.39 -6.48
CA ILE A 207 4.21 5.22 -7.32
C ILE A 207 2.97 4.36 -7.60
N ILE A 208 2.17 4.07 -6.57
CA ILE A 208 0.96 3.25 -6.74
C ILE A 208 -0.09 3.99 -7.58
N ASP A 209 -0.32 5.29 -7.31
CA ASP A 209 -1.29 6.10 -8.04
C ASP A 209 -0.92 6.21 -9.53
N ALA A 210 0.37 6.38 -9.85
CA ALA A 210 0.86 6.38 -11.24
C ALA A 210 0.62 5.04 -11.97
N ALA A 211 0.48 3.93 -11.24
CA ALA A 211 0.17 2.61 -11.78
C ALA A 211 -1.33 2.28 -11.80
N MET A 212 -2.19 3.13 -11.22
CA MET A 212 -3.65 2.96 -11.28
C MET A 212 -4.16 3.17 -12.70
N THR A 213 -5.11 2.33 -13.13
CA THR A 213 -5.75 2.52 -14.43
C THR A 213 -6.72 3.70 -14.37
N LYS A 214 -6.51 4.69 -15.23
CA LYS A 214 -7.37 5.87 -15.38
C LYS A 214 -8.22 5.76 -16.64
N LYS A 215 -9.43 6.34 -16.61
CA LYS A 215 -10.32 6.44 -17.76
C LYS A 215 -9.65 7.26 -18.85
N MET A 216 -9.77 6.81 -20.10
CA MET A 216 -9.41 7.63 -21.25
C MET A 216 -10.47 8.74 -21.39
N THR A 217 -10.09 9.97 -21.03
CA THR A 217 -10.89 11.18 -21.26
C THR A 217 -10.86 11.62 -22.72
#